data_AF-A0A1F6I6H8-F1
#
_entry.id   AF-A0A1F6I6H8-F1
#
_cell.length_a   1.000
_cell.length_b   1.000
_cell.length_c   1.000
_cell.angle_alpha   90.00
_cell.angle_beta   90.00
_cell.angle_gamma   90.00
#
_symmetry.space_group_name_H-M   'P 1'
#
loop_
_entity.id
_entity.type
_entity.pdbx_description
1 polymer ?
#
loop_
_entity_poly.entity_id
_entity_poly.type
_entity_poly.pdbx_seq_one_letter_code
_entity_poly.pdbx_strand_id
1 'polypeptide(L)'
;MKKEKLILSFIAVLFGLLVAGGIFYLLQAAKTVPSNITKIDPVVSPTPTLIPSVFLILDRPKNEEVVTDKVLTISGRSAGNAAIVIVTDSFEDVIMPALNGDFSATVKIDNGQNIIDVTAIAPNGESVTIKKTVTYSQEEF
;
A
#
# COMPACT_ATOMS: atom_id res chain seq x y z
N MET A 1 24.40 -74.87 -14.50
CA MET A 1 23.11 -74.14 -14.56
C MET A 1 22.78 -73.28 -13.35
N LYS A 2 22.72 -73.79 -12.10
CA LYS A 2 22.38 -72.95 -10.91
C LYS A 2 23.49 -71.94 -10.55
N LYS A 3 24.76 -72.34 -10.65
CA LYS A 3 25.93 -71.50 -10.35
C LYS A 3 26.14 -70.36 -11.38
N GLU A 4 25.92 -70.62 -12.68
CA GLU A 4 26.02 -69.58 -13.72
C GLU A 4 24.93 -68.52 -13.57
N LYS A 5 23.67 -68.92 -13.27
CA LYS A 5 22.58 -67.97 -13.03
C LYS A 5 22.84 -67.08 -11.80
N LEU A 6 23.51 -67.61 -10.77
CA LEU A 6 23.93 -66.85 -9.60
C LEU A 6 25.02 -65.82 -9.96
N ILE A 7 26.04 -66.24 -10.72
CA ILE A 7 27.13 -65.37 -11.17
C ILE A 7 26.60 -64.25 -12.08
N LEU A 8 25.67 -64.57 -12.99
CA LEU A 8 25.07 -63.58 -13.89
C LEU A 8 24.21 -62.56 -13.13
N SER A 9 23.47 -62.99 -12.11
CA SER A 9 22.72 -62.10 -11.22
C SER A 9 23.66 -61.17 -10.46
N PHE A 10 24.78 -61.67 -9.95
CA PHE A 10 25.76 -60.85 -9.24
C PHE A 10 26.41 -59.80 -10.15
N ILE A 11 26.75 -60.17 -11.40
CA ILE A 11 27.29 -59.24 -12.39
C ILE A 11 26.26 -58.18 -12.76
N ALA A 12 24.99 -58.57 -12.97
CA ALA A 12 23.92 -57.63 -13.31
C ALA A 12 23.66 -56.61 -12.18
N VAL A 13 23.67 -57.06 -10.93
CA VAL A 13 23.53 -56.19 -9.75
C VAL A 13 24.73 -55.25 -9.63
N LEU A 14 25.96 -55.76 -9.81
CA LEU A 14 27.16 -54.95 -9.73
C LEU A 14 27.19 -53.86 -10.80
N PHE A 15 26.77 -54.20 -12.03
CA PHE A 15 26.66 -53.24 -13.13
C PHE A 15 25.59 -52.18 -12.85
N GLY A 16 24.43 -52.60 -12.33
CA GLY A 16 23.36 -51.68 -11.92
C GLY A 16 23.81 -50.70 -10.83
N LEU A 17 24.56 -51.18 -9.84
CA LEU A 17 25.10 -50.34 -8.77
C LEU A 17 26.11 -49.32 -9.30
N LEU A 18 26.97 -49.73 -10.25
CA LEU A 18 27.98 -48.87 -10.85
C LEU A 18 27.34 -47.75 -11.68
N VAL A 19 26.32 -48.08 -12.48
CA VAL A 19 25.56 -47.09 -13.26
C VAL A 19 24.81 -46.12 -12.35
N ALA A 20 24.09 -46.64 -11.34
CA ALA A 20 23.35 -45.82 -10.39
C ALA A 20 24.28 -44.89 -9.59
N GLY A 21 25.42 -45.41 -9.13
CA GLY A 21 26.44 -44.62 -8.42
C GLY A 21 27.05 -43.53 -9.30
N GLY A 22 27.33 -43.84 -10.56
CA GLY A 22 27.84 -42.85 -11.53
C GLY A 22 26.87 -41.71 -11.77
N ILE A 23 25.58 -42.02 -11.99
CA ILE A 23 24.52 -41.00 -12.15
C ILE A 23 24.39 -40.16 -10.87
N PHE A 24 24.34 -40.82 -9.70
CA PHE A 24 24.23 -40.11 -8.42
C PHE A 24 25.41 -39.16 -8.17
N TYR A 25 26.64 -39.59 -8.49
CA TYR A 25 27.83 -38.76 -8.34
C TYR A 25 27.80 -37.53 -9.25
N LEU A 26 27.39 -37.68 -10.51
CA LEU A 26 27.23 -36.55 -11.43
C LEU A 26 26.15 -35.56 -10.96
N LEU A 27 25.02 -36.07 -10.45
CA LEU A 27 23.95 -35.22 -9.89
C LEU A 27 24.39 -34.49 -8.62
N GLN A 28 25.24 -35.09 -7.79
CA GLN A 28 25.81 -34.44 -6.61
C GLN A 28 26.85 -33.38 -7.00
N ALA A 29 27.71 -33.66 -7.99
CA ALA A 29 28.71 -32.71 -8.49
C ALA A 29 28.08 -31.46 -9.13
N ALA A 30 26.88 -31.59 -9.71
CA ALA A 30 26.14 -30.47 -10.29
C ALA A 30 25.46 -29.54 -9.25
N LYS A 31 25.41 -29.93 -7.97
CA LYS A 31 24.88 -29.07 -6.89
C LYS A 31 25.96 -28.08 -6.44
N THR A 32 26.20 -27.07 -7.27
CA THR A 32 26.96 -25.91 -6.83
C THR A 32 26.08 -25.08 -5.89
N VAL A 33 26.53 -24.88 -4.65
CA VAL A 33 25.94 -23.88 -3.77
C VAL A 33 26.24 -22.53 -4.42
N PRO A 34 25.24 -21.66 -4.68
CA PRO A 34 25.54 -20.32 -5.15
C PRO A 34 26.36 -19.64 -4.06
N SER A 35 27.62 -19.36 -4.34
CA SER A 35 28.38 -18.37 -3.57
C SER A 35 27.61 -17.06 -3.73
N ASN A 36 26.86 -16.69 -2.70
CA ASN A 36 26.11 -15.45 -2.66
C ASN A 36 27.14 -14.33 -2.51
N ILE A 37 27.75 -13.93 -3.63
CA ILE A 37 28.59 -12.75 -3.69
C ILE A 37 27.61 -11.60 -3.45
N THR A 38 27.65 -11.05 -2.23
CA THR A 38 26.89 -9.84 -1.93
C THR A 38 27.49 -8.75 -2.81
N LYS A 39 26.83 -8.45 -3.93
CA LYS A 39 27.10 -7.26 -4.71
C LYS A 39 26.79 -6.09 -3.78
N ILE A 40 27.85 -5.41 -3.32
CA ILE A 40 27.69 -4.14 -2.63
C ILE A 40 27.31 -3.16 -3.74
N ASP A 41 26.01 -2.94 -3.92
CA ASP A 41 25.55 -1.81 -4.69
C ASP A 41 26.12 -0.53 -4.04
N PRO A 42 26.58 0.46 -4.83
CA PRO A 42 27.05 1.71 -4.26
C PRO A 42 25.94 2.27 -3.38
N VAL A 43 26.28 2.63 -2.13
CA VAL A 43 25.39 3.36 -1.23
C VAL A 43 25.04 4.66 -1.96
N VAL A 44 23.89 4.68 -2.62
CA VAL A 44 23.30 5.91 -3.10
C VAL A 44 23.12 6.77 -1.85
N SER A 45 23.74 7.95 -1.85
CA SER A 45 23.49 8.96 -0.82
C SER A 45 21.98 9.08 -0.67
N PRO A 46 21.42 9.12 0.56
CA PRO A 46 19.99 9.32 0.71
C PRO A 46 19.62 10.56 -0.08
N THR A 47 18.79 10.40 -1.10
CA THR A 47 18.10 11.53 -1.70
C THR A 47 17.40 12.24 -0.54
N PRO A 48 17.60 13.55 -0.33
CA PRO A 48 16.87 14.25 0.70
C PRO A 48 15.38 13.94 0.50
N THR A 49 14.76 13.33 1.51
CA THR A 49 13.32 13.09 1.49
C THR A 49 12.67 14.45 1.33
N LEU A 50 12.03 14.69 0.18
CA LEU A 50 11.32 15.92 -0.09
C LEU A 50 10.34 16.15 1.07
N ILE A 51 10.55 17.23 1.82
CA ILE A 51 9.61 17.62 2.87
C ILE A 51 8.33 18.02 2.11
N PRO A 52 7.19 17.34 2.32
CA PRO A 52 5.96 17.69 1.63
C PRO A 52 5.61 19.13 1.98
N SER A 53 5.41 19.95 0.95
CA SER A 53 5.16 21.38 1.10
C SER A 53 3.72 21.69 1.53
N VAL A 54 2.86 20.67 1.51
CA VAL A 54 1.45 20.74 1.88
C VAL A 54 1.10 19.61 2.83
N PHE A 55 0.20 19.88 3.75
CA PHE A 55 -0.38 18.88 4.63
C PHE A 55 -1.88 19.14 4.75
N LEU A 56 -2.64 18.11 5.11
CA LEU A 56 -4.06 18.21 5.40
C LEU A 56 -4.37 17.32 6.59
N ILE A 57 -5.02 17.90 7.59
CA ILE A 57 -5.55 17.20 8.77
C ILE A 57 -7.03 17.54 8.83
N LEU A 58 -7.88 16.52 8.95
CA LEU A 58 -9.32 16.70 8.99
C LEU A 58 -9.85 16.24 10.36
N ASP A 59 -10.37 17.18 11.14
CA ASP A 59 -10.86 16.96 12.50
C ASP A 59 -12.33 16.53 12.50
N ARG A 60 -13.14 17.15 11.62
CA ARG A 60 -14.55 16.81 11.40
C ARG A 60 -14.85 16.78 9.91
N PRO A 61 -15.69 15.84 9.44
CA PRO A 61 -16.28 14.72 10.19
C PRO A 61 -15.28 13.59 10.49
N LYS A 62 -15.63 12.71 11.43
CA LYS A 62 -14.94 11.42 11.59
C LYS A 62 -15.27 10.50 10.41
N ASN A 63 -14.38 9.54 10.14
CA ASN A 63 -14.68 8.56 9.09
C ASN A 63 -15.82 7.66 9.56
N GLU A 64 -16.77 7.40 8.66
CA GLU A 64 -17.98 6.59 8.90
C GLU A 64 -18.87 7.14 10.01
N GLU A 65 -18.83 8.47 10.25
CA GLU A 65 -19.73 9.13 11.21
C GLU A 65 -21.17 9.08 10.71
N VAL A 66 -22.10 8.79 11.62
CA VAL A 66 -23.55 8.88 11.36
C VAL A 66 -24.05 10.21 11.93
N VAL A 67 -24.75 10.98 11.10
CA VAL A 67 -25.26 12.31 11.46
C VAL A 67 -26.77 12.40 11.22
N THR A 68 -27.44 13.19 12.06
CA THR A 68 -28.89 13.44 11.98
C THR A 68 -29.25 14.71 11.23
N ASP A 69 -28.26 15.58 10.98
CA ASP A 69 -28.43 16.85 10.27
C ASP A 69 -27.91 16.73 8.83
N LYS A 70 -28.66 17.30 7.88
CA LYS A 70 -28.23 17.40 6.46
C LYS A 70 -27.17 18.48 6.22
N VAL A 71 -26.80 19.20 7.27
CA VAL A 71 -25.84 20.29 7.23
C VAL A 71 -24.66 19.86 8.06
N LEU A 72 -23.54 19.57 7.40
CA LEU A 72 -22.35 19.04 8.02
C LEU A 72 -21.26 20.10 8.06
N THR A 73 -20.59 20.23 9.21
CA THR A 73 -19.40 21.07 9.33
C THR A 73 -18.16 20.24 9.03
N ILE A 74 -17.41 20.68 8.03
CA ILE A 74 -16.09 20.15 7.69
C ILE A 74 -15.06 21.10 8.28
N SER A 75 -14.16 20.60 9.13
CA SER A 75 -13.14 21.42 9.77
C SER A 75 -11.83 20.66 9.91
N GLY A 76 -10.73 21.40 9.86
CA GLY A 76 -9.41 20.83 9.98
C GLY A 76 -8.31 21.87 9.89
N ARG A 77 -7.10 21.40 9.62
CA ARG A 77 -5.90 22.22 9.47
C ARG A 77 -5.13 21.86 8.20
N SER A 78 -4.59 22.88 7.54
CA SER A 78 -3.74 22.76 6.36
C SER A 78 -2.65 23.83 6.37
N ALA A 79 -1.79 23.83 5.36
CA ALA A 79 -0.86 24.93 5.13
C ALA A 79 -1.63 26.22 4.83
N GLY A 80 -1.30 27.33 5.49
CA GLY A 80 -2.03 28.60 5.40
C GLY A 80 -2.10 29.24 4.00
N ASN A 81 -1.30 28.77 3.05
CA ASN A 81 -1.28 29.21 1.65
C ASN A 81 -1.81 28.16 0.67
N ALA A 82 -2.36 27.05 1.16
CA ALA A 82 -2.96 26.01 0.33
C ALA A 82 -4.46 26.27 0.11
N ALA A 83 -4.94 26.09 -1.12
CA ALA A 83 -6.36 26.08 -1.40
C ALA A 83 -6.98 24.77 -0.89
N ILE A 84 -8.11 24.84 -0.19
CA ILE A 84 -8.86 23.65 0.25
C ILE A 84 -10.06 23.48 -0.65
N VAL A 85 -10.06 22.40 -1.43
CA VAL A 85 -11.17 22.00 -2.29
C VAL A 85 -11.96 20.93 -1.54
N ILE A 86 -13.26 21.17 -1.41
CA ILE A 86 -14.19 20.26 -0.74
C ILE A 86 -15.20 19.81 -1.78
N VAL A 87 -15.28 18.50 -2.02
CA VAL A 87 -16.17 17.90 -3.01
C VAL A 87 -17.01 16.81 -2.34
N THR A 88 -18.29 16.82 -2.70
CA THR A 88 -19.27 15.76 -2.41
C THR A 88 -20.08 15.51 -3.68
N ASP A 89 -21.00 14.54 -3.65
CA ASP A 89 -21.81 14.21 -4.83
C ASP A 89 -22.69 15.38 -5.33
N SER A 90 -23.10 16.29 -4.45
CA SER A 90 -24.02 17.39 -4.77
C SER A 90 -23.49 18.79 -4.43
N PHE A 91 -22.27 18.88 -3.88
CA PHE A 91 -21.69 20.14 -3.43
C PHE A 91 -20.19 20.19 -3.70
N GLU A 92 -19.71 21.33 -4.20
CA GLU A 92 -18.30 21.65 -4.40
C GLU A 92 -18.05 23.07 -3.88
N ASP A 93 -16.95 23.26 -3.15
CA ASP A 93 -16.52 24.57 -2.68
C ASP A 93 -14.99 24.64 -2.55
N VAL A 94 -14.46 25.85 -2.66
CA VAL A 94 -13.03 26.14 -2.52
C VAL A 94 -12.84 27.25 -1.49
N ILE A 95 -12.15 26.94 -0.41
CA ILE A 95 -11.87 27.89 0.67
C ILE A 95 -10.37 28.05 0.88
N MET A 96 -10.00 29.18 1.49
CA MET A 96 -8.65 29.41 1.99
C MET A 96 -8.64 29.22 3.50
N PRO A 97 -7.65 28.49 4.05
CA PRO A 97 -7.48 28.38 5.48
C PRO A 97 -7.09 29.75 6.06
N ALA A 98 -7.34 29.93 7.34
CA ALA A 98 -6.87 31.09 8.08
C ALA A 98 -5.32 31.10 8.16
N LEU A 99 -4.75 32.22 8.59
CA LEU A 99 -3.30 32.41 8.70
C LEU A 99 -2.61 31.38 9.61
N ASN A 100 -3.36 30.83 10.59
CA ASN A 100 -2.90 29.78 11.48
C ASN A 100 -3.08 28.35 10.92
N GLY A 101 -3.59 28.23 9.70
CA GLY A 101 -3.85 26.97 8.99
C GLY A 101 -5.23 26.36 9.22
N ASP A 102 -6.04 26.90 10.14
CA ASP A 102 -7.36 26.33 10.43
C ASP A 102 -8.37 26.67 9.31
N PHE A 103 -9.24 25.72 9.00
CA PHE A 103 -10.34 25.95 8.06
C PHE A 103 -11.64 25.34 8.58
N SER A 104 -12.76 25.91 8.16
CA SER A 104 -14.09 25.37 8.41
C SER A 104 -15.04 25.77 7.29
N ALA A 105 -15.83 24.80 6.82
CA ALA A 105 -16.90 25.02 5.86
C ALA A 105 -18.13 24.22 6.27
N THR A 106 -19.28 24.68 5.82
CA THR A 106 -20.56 24.00 6.01
C THR A 106 -21.05 23.49 4.67
N VAL A 107 -21.27 22.18 4.58
CA VAL A 107 -21.73 21.52 3.35
C VAL A 107 -23.09 20.88 3.58
N LYS A 108 -23.88 20.81 2.52
CA LYS A 108 -25.11 20.01 2.52
C LYS A 108 -24.78 18.60 2.06
N ILE A 109 -25.36 17.62 2.72
CA ILE A 109 -25.23 16.20 2.37
C ILE A 109 -26.59 15.61 2.01
N ASP A 110 -26.57 14.60 1.15
CA ASP A 110 -27.74 13.88 0.69
C ASP A 110 -28.15 12.78 1.68
N ASN A 111 -29.30 12.15 1.43
CA ASN A 111 -29.76 11.04 2.25
C ASN A 111 -28.85 9.83 2.09
N GLY A 112 -28.61 9.08 3.18
CA GLY A 112 -27.80 7.88 3.14
C GLY A 112 -26.31 8.19 3.19
N GLN A 113 -25.52 7.41 2.46
CA GLN A 113 -24.06 7.52 2.48
C GLN A 113 -23.58 8.63 1.54
N ASN A 114 -22.70 9.48 2.07
CA ASN A 114 -22.06 10.59 1.36
C ASN A 114 -20.55 10.43 1.45
N ILE A 115 -19.87 10.61 0.32
CA ILE A 115 -18.41 10.62 0.25
C ILE A 115 -17.97 12.08 0.18
N ILE A 116 -17.06 12.45 1.07
CA ILE A 116 -16.51 13.80 1.19
C ILE A 116 -15.03 13.73 0.86
N ASP A 117 -14.65 14.36 -0.23
CA ASP A 117 -13.27 14.51 -0.69
C ASP A 117 -12.77 15.90 -0.35
N VAL A 118 -11.78 15.97 0.54
CA VAL A 118 -11.11 17.22 0.92
C VAL A 118 -9.70 17.18 0.37
N THR A 119 -9.34 18.14 -0.47
CA THR A 119 -8.02 18.24 -1.09
C THR A 119 -7.37 19.56 -0.73
N ALA A 120 -6.18 19.53 -0.13
CA ALA A 120 -5.33 20.70 0.00
C ALA A 120 -4.38 20.78 -1.19
N ILE A 121 -4.30 21.93 -1.86
CA ILE A 121 -3.44 22.18 -3.03
C ILE A 121 -2.53 23.37 -2.72
N ALA A 122 -1.22 23.13 -2.68
CA ALA A 122 -0.22 24.19 -2.51
C ALA A 122 0.02 24.98 -3.81
N PRO A 123 0.57 26.21 -3.72
CA PRO A 123 0.85 27.04 -4.90
C PRO A 123 1.82 26.43 -5.92
N ASN A 124 2.64 25.46 -5.50
CA ASN A 124 3.55 24.72 -6.38
C ASN A 124 2.88 23.51 -7.08
N GLY A 125 1.57 23.30 -6.85
CA GLY A 125 0.79 22.19 -7.41
C GLY A 125 0.84 20.89 -6.59
N GLU A 126 1.59 20.82 -5.49
CA GLU A 126 1.54 19.66 -4.61
C GLU A 126 0.17 19.57 -3.94
N SER A 127 -0.37 18.36 -3.80
CA SER A 127 -1.68 18.17 -3.19
C SER A 127 -1.75 16.95 -2.29
N VAL A 128 -2.62 17.04 -1.28
CA VAL A 128 -2.96 15.95 -0.36
C VAL A 128 -4.47 15.86 -0.26
N THR A 129 -5.01 14.67 -0.48
CA THR A 129 -6.46 14.40 -0.43
C THR A 129 -6.80 13.48 0.73
N ILE A 130 -7.84 13.82 1.48
CA ILE A 130 -8.47 12.98 2.50
C ILE A 130 -9.92 12.73 2.08
N LYS A 131 -10.30 11.45 2.03
CA LYS A 131 -11.66 11.00 1.82
C LYS A 131 -12.28 10.58 3.16
N LYS A 132 -13.50 11.05 3.43
CA LYS A 132 -14.33 10.61 4.56
C LYS A 132 -15.68 10.16 4.06
N THR A 133 -16.19 9.08 4.65
CA THR A 133 -17.56 8.65 4.45
C THR A 133 -18.41 9.13 5.61
N VAL A 134 -19.58 9.71 5.35
CA VAL A 134 -20.55 10.13 6.37
C VAL A 134 -21.93 9.64 5.96
N THR A 135 -22.70 9.13 6.93
CA THR A 135 -24.04 8.62 6.68
C THR A 135 -25.07 9.51 7.35
N TYR A 136 -26.01 10.05 6.57
CA TYR A 136 -27.19 10.70 7.12
C TYR A 136 -28.25 9.66 7.48
N SER A 137 -28.68 9.62 8.74
CA SER A 137 -29.81 8.80 9.20
C SER A 137 -30.66 9.55 10.24
N GLN A 138 -31.98 9.38 10.16
CA GLN A 138 -32.93 9.89 11.18
C GLN A 138 -33.20 8.84 12.28
N GLU A 139 -32.57 7.67 12.20
CA GLU A 139 -32.72 6.62 13.20
C GLU A 139 -31.81 6.92 14.40
N GLU A 140 -32.40 7.01 15.60
CA GLU A 140 -31.66 6.97 16.86
C GLU A 140 -31.31 5.51 17.17
N PHE A 141 -30.01 5.21 17.33
CA PHE A 141 -29.50 3.90 17.74
C PHE A 141 -29.06 3.89 19.21
#